data_AF-A0A6I0E4D4-F1
#
_entry.id   AF-A0A6I0E4D4-F1
#
_cell.length_a   1.000
_cell.length_b   1.000
_cell.length_c   1.000
_cell.angle_alpha   90.00
_cell.angle_beta   90.00
_cell.angle_gamma   90.00
#
_symmetry.space_group_name_H-M   'P 1'
#
loop_
_entity.id
_entity.type
_entity.pdbx_description
1 polymer ?
#
loop_
_entity_poly.entity_id
_entity_poly.type
_entity_poly.pdbx_seq_one_letter_code
_entity_poly.pdbx_strand_id
1 'polypeptide(L)' 'MLKRVLLWIFAVVITLSAAVFQRLTGPTHPKRVEYKIEDSTYKVKLPRSGESTMDCIVSLLLPDTANATLYF' A
#
# COMPACT_ATOMS: atom_id res chain seq x y z
N MET A 1 -37.78 -21.43 1.37
CA MET A 1 -36.87 -21.00 0.29
C MET A 1 -36.14 -19.70 0.60
N LEU A 2 -36.86 -18.60 0.90
CA LEU A 2 -36.29 -17.26 1.09
C LEU A 2 -35.16 -17.17 2.14
N LYS A 3 -35.28 -17.87 3.28
CA LYS A 3 -34.25 -17.90 4.32
C LYS A 3 -32.90 -18.47 3.83
N ARG A 4 -32.92 -19.47 2.94
CA ARG A 4 -31.68 -20.05 2.38
C ARG A 4 -31.02 -19.08 1.40
N VAL A 5 -31.83 -18.39 0.59
CA VAL A 5 -31.35 -17.36 -0.34
C VAL A 5 -30.71 -16.20 0.45
N LEU A 6 -31.35 -15.76 1.54
CA LEU A 6 -30.81 -14.71 2.40
C LEU A 6 -29.45 -15.11 3.02
N LEU A 7 -29.34 -16.35 3.51
CA LEU A 7 -28.07 -16.87 4.04
C LEU A 7 -26.98 -16.95 2.97
N TRP A 8 -27.35 -17.32 1.75
CA TRP A 8 -26.41 -17.36 0.62
C TRP A 8 -25.91 -15.97 0.22
N ILE A 9 -26.81 -14.97 0.19
CA ILE A 9 -26.43 -13.58 -0.07
C ILE A 9 -25.47 -13.09 1.00
N PHE A 10 -25.75 -13.35 2.29
CA PHE A 10 -24.86 -13.00 3.39
C PHE A 10 -23.48 -13.66 3.24
N ALA A 11 -23.45 -14.96 2.91
CA ALA A 11 -22.20 -15.67 2.69
C ALA A 11 -21.37 -15.00 1.58
N VAL A 12 -21.98 -14.68 0.44
CA VAL A 12 -21.31 -14.00 -0.68
C VAL A 12 -20.77 -12.63 -0.27
N VAL A 13 -21.55 -11.83 0.45
CA VAL A 13 -21.13 -10.50 0.92
C VAL A 13 -19.93 -10.59 1.86
N ILE A 14 -19.96 -11.55 2.81
CA ILE A 14 -18.86 -11.76 3.76
C ILE A 14 -17.59 -12.19 3.00
N THR A 15 -17.70 -13.13 2.05
CA THR A 15 -16.57 -13.59 1.25
C THR A 15 -15.97 -12.47 0.40
N LEU A 16 -16.80 -11.67 -0.28
CA LEU A 16 -16.30 -10.52 -1.07
C LEU A 16 -15.60 -9.50 -0.17
N SER A 17 -16.20 -9.19 0.98
CA SER A 17 -15.63 -8.24 1.94
C SER A 17 -14.28 -8.73 2.46
N ALA A 18 -14.17 -10.01 2.78
CA ALA A 18 -12.91 -10.63 3.21
C ALA A 18 -11.86 -10.60 2.10
N ALA A 19 -12.24 -10.89 0.84
CA ALA A 19 -11.32 -10.82 -0.29
C ALA A 19 -10.81 -9.39 -0.54
N VAL A 20 -11.68 -8.38 -0.43
CA VAL A 20 -11.28 -6.97 -0.53
C VAL A 20 -10.36 -6.58 0.62
N PHE A 21 -10.69 -6.99 1.86
CA PHE A 21 -9.85 -6.73 3.02
C PHE A 21 -8.47 -7.37 2.87
N GLN A 22 -8.37 -8.62 2.43
CA GLN A 22 -7.10 -9.30 2.12
C GLN A 22 -6.32 -8.61 1.00
N ARG A 23 -6.99 -8.10 -0.04
CA ARG A 23 -6.33 -7.32 -1.10
C ARG A 23 -5.78 -5.99 -0.59
N LEU A 24 -6.47 -5.33 0.33
CA LEU A 24 -6.05 -4.05 0.94
C LEU A 24 -4.95 -4.22 2.00
N THR A 25 -5.00 -5.31 2.77
CA THR A 25 -4.01 -5.64 3.82
C THR A 25 -2.89 -6.54 3.33
N GLY A 26 -2.92 -6.92 2.04
CA GLY A 26 -1.94 -7.79 1.43
C GLY A 26 -0.51 -7.28 1.64
N PRO A 27 0.48 -8.19 1.72
CA PRO A 27 1.84 -7.90 2.15
C PRO A 27 2.64 -7.03 1.17
N THR A 28 2.03 -6.56 0.08
CA THR A 28 2.69 -5.93 -1.07
C THR A 28 2.32 -4.47 -1.25
N HIS A 29 1.67 -3.81 -0.27
CA HIS A 29 1.39 -2.38 -0.39
C HIS A 29 2.66 -1.56 -0.11
N PRO A 30 3.17 -0.80 -1.11
CA PRO A 30 4.29 0.09 -0.89
C PRO A 30 3.87 1.20 0.08
N LYS A 31 4.73 1.52 1.05
CA LYS A 31 4.48 2.61 1.99
C LYS A 31 4.53 3.92 1.21
N ARG A 32 3.38 4.59 1.07
CA ARG A 32 3.31 5.92 0.48
C ARG A 32 3.72 6.91 1.55
N VAL A 33 4.78 7.66 1.30
CA VAL A 33 5.26 8.72 2.19
C VAL A 33 5.16 10.03 1.44
N GLU A 34 4.60 11.01 2.11
CA GLU A 34 4.54 12.39 1.64
C GLU A 34 5.38 13.22 2.58
N TYR A 35 6.30 13.99 2.03
CA TYR A 35 7.10 14.94 2.80
C TYR A 35 7.05 16.30 2.12
N LYS A 36 7.02 17.34 2.95
CA LYS A 36 7.05 18.73 2.51
C LYS A 36 8.45 19.26 2.77
N ILE A 37 9.14 19.68 1.71
CA ILE A 37 10.42 20.40 1.82
C ILE A 37 10.16 21.80 1.26
N GLU A 38 10.41 22.81 2.08
CA GLU A 38 10.08 24.21 1.80
C GLU A 38 8.60 24.37 1.42
N ASP A 39 8.32 24.75 0.17
CA ASP A 39 6.96 24.93 -0.37
C ASP A 39 6.53 23.83 -1.35
N SER A 40 7.37 22.80 -1.53
CA SER A 40 7.11 21.69 -2.44
C SER A 40 6.72 20.41 -1.69
N THR A 41 5.66 19.77 -2.15
CA THR A 41 5.17 18.50 -1.60
C THR A 41 5.62 17.35 -2.47
N TYR A 42 6.43 16.46 -1.91
CA TYR A 42 6.99 15.31 -2.62
C TYR A 42 6.28 14.03 -2.18
N LYS A 43 5.76 13.29 -3.15
CA LYS A 43 5.08 12.00 -2.92
C LYS A 43 5.99 10.88 -3.39
N VAL A 44 6.44 10.05 -2.46
CA VAL A 44 7.30 8.90 -2.75
C VAL A 44 6.60 7.61 -2.35
N LYS A 45 6.80 6.57 -3.16
CA LYS A 45 6.37 5.20 -2.86
C LYS A 45 7.60 4.40 -2.46
N LEU A 46 7.68 3.99 -1.20
CA LEU A 46 8.71 3.09 -0.72
C LEU A 46 8.24 1.64 -0.94
N PRO A 47 8.93 0.87 -1.79
CA PRO A 47 8.61 -0.55 -1.95
C PRO A 47 8.78 -1.28 -0.61
N ARG A 48 7.87 -2.22 -0.32
CA ARG A 48 7.85 -2.96 0.96
C ARG A 48 8.89 -4.08 1.03
N SER A 49 9.27 -4.64 -0.12
CA SER A 49 10.30 -5.67 -0.25
C SER A 49 10.91 -5.59 -1.64
N GLY A 50 12.21 -5.86 -1.76
CA GLY A 50 12.87 -6.15 -3.03
C GLY A 50 12.69 -7.61 -3.43
N GLU A 51 12.83 -7.91 -4.71
CA GLU A 51 13.05 -9.29 -5.15
C GLU A 51 14.46 -9.74 -4.76
N SER A 52 14.66 -11.02 -4.42
CA SER A 52 15.99 -11.54 -4.07
C SER A 52 16.95 -11.57 -5.26
N THR A 53 16.43 -11.42 -6.48
CA THR A 53 17.17 -11.59 -7.73
C THR A 53 17.55 -10.25 -8.38
N MET A 54 17.00 -9.14 -7.89
CA MET A 54 17.22 -7.80 -8.45
C MET A 54 17.32 -6.75 -7.34
N ASP A 55 18.15 -5.73 -7.56
CA ASP A 55 18.29 -4.63 -6.61
C ASP A 55 16.97 -3.87 -6.45
N CYS A 56 16.59 -3.61 -5.19
CA CYS A 56 15.41 -2.82 -4.86
C CYS A 56 15.73 -1.33 -5.04
N ILE A 57 15.41 -0.78 -6.21
CA ILE A 57 15.63 0.64 -6.49
C ILE A 57 14.58 1.49 -5.78
N VAL A 58 15.03 2.35 -4.87
CA VAL A 58 14.19 3.35 -4.19
C VAL A 58 14.48 4.72 -4.81
N SER A 59 13.53 5.25 -5.60
CA SER A 59 13.64 6.59 -6.17
C SER A 59 13.00 7.62 -5.24
N LEU A 60 13.82 8.53 -4.72
CA LEU A 60 13.39 9.68 -3.93
C LEU A 60 13.52 10.94 -4.80
N LEU A 61 12.45 11.74 -4.90
CA LEU A 61 12.53 13.07 -5.51
C LEU A 61 12.93 14.07 -4.44
N LEU A 62 14.22 14.40 -4.36
CA LEU A 62 14.75 15.42 -3.45
C LEU A 62 15.13 16.71 -4.23
N PRO A 63 15.09 17.89 -3.58
CA PRO A 63 15.69 19.10 -4.13
C PRO A 63 17.23 19.01 -4.14
N ASP A 64 17.88 19.88 -4.92
CA ASP A 64 19.33 19.86 -5.20
C ASP A 64 20.23 19.92 -3.96
N THR A 65 19.73 20.38 -2.81
CA THR A 65 20.46 20.39 -1.55
C THR A 65 19.54 20.04 -0.39
N ALA A 66 19.65 18.82 0.13
CA ALA A 66 18.90 18.39 1.30
C ALA A 66 19.71 17.40 2.15
N ASN A 67 19.75 17.63 3.46
CA ASN A 67 20.18 16.63 4.43
C ASN A 67 18.94 15.89 4.92
N ALA A 68 18.85 14.59 4.62
CA ALA A 68 17.73 13.75 5.05
C ALA A 68 18.24 12.49 5.74
N THR A 69 17.55 12.10 6.82
CA THR A 69 17.80 10.85 7.53
C THR A 69 16.58 9.95 7.36
N LEU A 70 16.80 8.76 6.84
CA LEU A 70 15.74 7.77 6.63
C LEU A 70 15.60 6.91 7.90
N TYR A 71 14.45 7.00 8.56
CA TYR A 71 14.09 6.13 9.68
C TYR A 71 13.16 5.02 9.17
N PHE A 72 13.64 3.78 9.17
CA PHE A 72 12.86 2.57 8.90
C PHE A 72 13.20 1.46 9.88
#